data_AF-A0A3L6DI39-F1
#
_entry.id   AF-A0A3L6DI39-F1
#
_cell.length_a   1.000
_cell.length_b   1.000
_cell.length_c   1.000
_cell.angle_alpha   90.00
_cell.angle_beta   90.00
_cell.angle_gamma   90.00
#
_symmetry.space_group_name_H-M   'P 1'
#
loop_
_entity.id
_entity.type
_entity.pdbx_description
1 polymer ?
#
loop_
_entity_poly.entity_id
_entity_poly.type
_entity_poly.pdbx_seq_one_letter_code
_entity_poly.pdbx_strand_id
1 'polypeptide(L)'
;MLLLEGYMLRTRGSMSPIILVSESKLSIALDEWCLTDRFDPNNAKHLTAKAEIELGDGLPDIRTTRQCVQAMKDAGFKTMDPNYFSWANFQCTRPGRIITRAIDPTLAVVAYRRGQCDDELINVTNKNSLFKLQARYVVERMDGDMWDKVLQPENEYRRQLIDQVVSTALPESKSPEQVQNLLILTAKAQLREGLVSEAIESFIRVDDAAHFLDVIRAAEEANVYNDLVKYLLMVRQKAREPKVDGELIFAYAKIDRLSDIEEFILMPNVANLQNFGDRLYDEELYEAAKIIYAFISNWAKLAVTLVKLKQFQGAVEAARKANSAKTWKEVCFACVDAEEFRLAQICGLNIIIQVDDLEEVSEYYQNRGCFNELIALMESGLGLERAHMGIFTELGVLYARYRSEKLMEHIKLFSTRLNIPKLIRACDEQQHWKELTYLYIQYDEFDNAATTIMNHSPDAWDHMQFKDR
;
A
#
# COMPACT_ATOMS: atom_id res chain seq x y z
N MET A 1 1.72 -23.02 49.84
CA MET A 1 1.14 -24.03 50.77
C MET A 1 0.33 -23.37 51.88
N LEU A 2 0.80 -22.26 52.46
CA LEU A 2 0.12 -21.47 53.52
C LEU A 2 -1.31 -20.99 53.18
N LEU A 3 -1.53 -20.44 51.98
CA LEU A 3 -2.86 -20.00 51.52
C LEU A 3 -3.90 -21.14 51.43
N LEU A 4 -3.46 -22.36 51.15
CA LEU A 4 -4.32 -23.55 51.08
C LEU A 4 -4.71 -24.07 52.47
N GLU A 5 -3.81 -23.96 53.46
CA GLU A 5 -4.10 -24.32 54.85
C GLU A 5 -5.01 -23.30 55.54
N GLY A 6 -4.82 -22.01 55.29
CA GLY A 6 -5.75 -20.95 55.73
C GLY A 6 -7.16 -21.12 55.15
N TYR A 7 -7.27 -21.55 53.88
CA TYR A 7 -8.56 -21.89 53.26
C TYR A 7 -9.22 -23.15 53.86
N MET A 8 -8.41 -24.15 54.24
CA MET A 8 -8.87 -25.37 54.92
C MET A 8 -9.36 -25.14 56.35
N LEU A 9 -8.81 -24.15 57.06
CA LEU A 9 -9.31 -23.75 58.38
C LEU A 9 -10.57 -22.89 58.28
N ARG A 10 -10.71 -22.08 57.21
CA ARG A 10 -11.96 -21.37 56.85
C ARG A 10 -13.12 -22.32 56.65
N THR A 11 -12.89 -23.47 56.00
CA THR A 11 -13.93 -24.50 55.79
C THR A 11 -14.21 -25.35 57.03
N ARG A 12 -13.27 -25.44 57.99
CA ARG A 12 -13.48 -26.10 59.30
C ARG A 12 -14.06 -25.18 60.38
N GLY A 13 -14.05 -23.87 60.14
CA GLY A 13 -14.70 -22.86 60.97
C GLY A 13 -13.95 -22.49 62.25
N SER A 14 -12.64 -22.74 62.34
CA SER A 14 -11.79 -22.38 63.50
C SER A 14 -11.34 -20.92 63.52
N MET A 15 -11.30 -20.29 62.34
CA MET A 15 -11.02 -18.87 62.14
C MET A 15 -11.90 -18.36 61.01
N SER A 16 -12.50 -17.18 61.17
CA SER A 16 -13.42 -16.62 60.18
C SER A 16 -13.26 -15.11 60.04
N PRO A 17 -13.38 -14.55 58.81
CA PRO A 17 -13.62 -13.13 58.65
C PRO A 17 -15.02 -12.80 59.18
N ILE A 18 -15.16 -11.75 59.98
CA ILE A 18 -16.48 -11.30 60.45
C ILE A 18 -16.88 -10.06 59.68
N ILE A 19 -17.88 -10.19 58.80
CA ILE A 19 -18.55 -9.02 58.21
C ILE A 19 -19.71 -8.63 59.11
N LEU A 20 -19.64 -7.45 59.72
CA LEU A 20 -20.74 -6.84 60.45
C LEU A 20 -21.33 -5.70 59.63
N VAL A 21 -22.66 -5.63 59.48
CA VAL A 21 -23.36 -4.57 58.73
C VAL A 21 -24.22 -3.76 59.69
N SER A 22 -24.08 -2.42 59.68
CA SER A 22 -24.90 -1.49 60.45
C SER A 22 -26.02 -0.86 59.62
N GLU A 23 -27.22 -0.75 60.21
CA GLU A 23 -28.32 0.09 59.69
C GLU A 23 -28.22 1.51 60.24
N SER A 24 -27.57 2.38 59.48
CA SER A 24 -27.88 3.82 59.41
C SER A 24 -27.08 4.46 58.26
N LYS A 25 -27.66 4.41 57.06
CA LYS A 25 -27.23 5.07 55.79
C LYS A 25 -25.78 4.86 55.30
N LEU A 26 -24.90 4.19 56.03
CA LEU A 26 -23.60 3.69 55.57
C LEU A 26 -23.38 2.26 56.10
N SER A 27 -23.19 1.30 55.19
CA SER A 27 -22.80 -0.07 55.54
C SER A 27 -21.27 -0.15 55.58
N ILE A 28 -20.69 -0.35 56.76
CA ILE A 28 -19.25 -0.61 56.93
C ILE A 28 -19.10 -2.12 57.03
N ALA A 29 -18.32 -2.73 56.14
CA ALA A 29 -17.87 -4.11 56.28
C ALA A 29 -16.45 -4.08 56.83
N LEU A 30 -16.22 -4.80 57.93
CA LEU A 30 -14.88 -5.04 58.45
C LEU A 30 -14.46 -6.45 58.05
N ASP A 31 -13.21 -6.59 57.66
CA ASP A 31 -12.59 -7.88 57.38
C ASP A 31 -11.39 -8.00 58.32
N GLU A 32 -11.61 -8.65 59.46
CA GLU A 32 -10.54 -8.97 60.42
C GLU A 32 -10.56 -10.46 60.75
N TRP A 33 -9.36 -11.00 60.97
CA TRP A 33 -9.18 -12.34 61.51
C TRP A 33 -9.65 -12.41 62.95
N CYS A 34 -10.55 -13.36 63.22
CA CYS A 34 -11.05 -13.61 64.56
C CYS A 34 -10.98 -15.10 64.89
N LEU A 35 -10.64 -15.42 66.14
CA LEU A 35 -10.74 -16.77 66.68
C LEU A 35 -12.21 -17.11 66.90
N THR A 36 -12.70 -18.19 66.29
CA THR A 36 -14.07 -18.65 66.51
C THR A 36 -14.16 -19.51 67.76
N ASP A 37 -15.39 -19.85 68.16
CA ASP A 37 -15.66 -20.79 69.26
C ASP A 37 -15.11 -22.22 69.00
N ARG A 38 -14.60 -22.51 67.79
CA ARG A 38 -13.95 -23.79 67.44
C ARG A 38 -12.43 -23.76 67.58
N PHE A 39 -11.84 -22.61 67.95
CA PHE A 39 -10.41 -22.52 68.21
C PHE A 39 -10.05 -23.25 69.51
N ASP A 40 -9.35 -24.38 69.36
CA ASP A 40 -8.73 -25.10 70.47
C ASP A 40 -7.29 -24.61 70.75
N PRO A 41 -7.01 -24.02 71.92
CA PRO A 41 -5.68 -23.53 72.31
C PRO A 41 -4.67 -24.66 72.59
N ASN A 42 -5.11 -25.91 72.71
CA ASN A 42 -4.21 -27.06 72.89
C ASN A 42 -3.88 -27.76 71.57
N ASN A 43 -4.46 -27.31 70.45
CA ASN A 43 -4.22 -27.88 69.14
C ASN A 43 -3.03 -27.18 68.47
N ALA A 44 -1.92 -27.91 68.31
CA ALA A 44 -0.69 -27.39 67.71
C ALA A 44 -0.93 -26.74 66.33
N LYS A 45 -1.84 -27.28 65.51
CA LYS A 45 -2.13 -26.70 64.18
C LYS A 45 -2.87 -25.36 64.27
N HIS A 46 -3.73 -25.19 65.26
CA HIS A 46 -4.42 -23.93 65.49
C HIS A 46 -3.46 -22.85 66.01
N LEU A 47 -2.55 -23.23 66.92
CA LEU A 47 -1.53 -22.34 67.46
C LEU A 47 -0.54 -21.87 66.38
N THR A 48 -0.06 -22.78 65.53
CA THR A 48 0.82 -22.42 64.41
C THR A 48 0.12 -21.47 63.44
N ALA A 49 -1.12 -21.78 63.05
CA ALA A 49 -1.89 -20.91 62.17
C ALA A 49 -2.15 -19.51 62.78
N LYS A 50 -2.44 -19.45 64.09
CA LYS A 50 -2.60 -18.18 64.82
C LYS A 50 -1.32 -17.34 64.77
N ALA A 51 -0.18 -17.94 65.10
CA ALA A 51 1.11 -17.25 65.12
C ALA A 51 1.56 -16.76 63.73
N GLU A 52 1.27 -17.52 62.67
CA GLU A 52 1.57 -17.12 61.29
C GLU A 52 0.72 -15.92 60.84
N ILE A 53 -0.55 -15.86 61.25
CA ILE A 53 -1.43 -14.71 60.96
C ILE A 53 -1.00 -13.49 61.77
N GLU A 54 -0.66 -13.65 63.05
CA GLU A 54 -0.14 -12.56 63.91
C GLU A 54 1.13 -11.95 63.32
N LEU A 55 2.04 -12.80 62.82
CA LEU A 55 3.26 -12.36 62.17
C LEU A 55 2.98 -11.70 60.81
N GLY A 56 2.06 -12.25 60.02
CA GLY A 56 1.70 -11.76 58.69
C GLY A 56 1.01 -10.39 58.71
N ASP A 57 0.12 -10.17 59.66
CA ASP A 57 -0.69 -8.94 59.76
C ASP A 57 -0.17 -7.97 60.84
N GLY A 58 0.95 -8.32 61.51
CA GLY A 58 1.59 -7.47 62.52
C GLY A 58 0.74 -7.26 63.79
N LEU A 59 -0.06 -8.27 64.16
CA LEU A 59 -0.99 -8.21 65.29
C LEU A 59 -0.30 -8.73 66.57
N PRO A 60 -0.46 -8.04 67.71
CA PRO A 60 0.09 -8.54 68.98
C PRO A 60 -0.66 -9.76 69.53
N ASP A 61 -1.94 -9.91 69.20
CA ASP A 61 -2.78 -11.09 69.49
C ASP A 61 -4.07 -11.06 68.65
N ILE A 62 -4.60 -12.22 68.27
CA ILE A 62 -5.89 -12.33 67.55
C ILE A 62 -7.06 -12.44 68.54
N ARG A 63 -8.03 -11.52 68.40
CA ARG A 63 -9.24 -11.48 69.24
C ARG A 63 -10.26 -12.54 68.87
N THR A 64 -11.11 -12.90 69.82
CA THR A 64 -12.23 -13.83 69.57
C THR A 64 -13.39 -13.15 68.86
N THR A 65 -14.19 -13.91 68.11
CA THR A 65 -15.40 -13.41 67.44
C THR A 65 -16.34 -12.68 68.38
N ARG A 66 -16.49 -13.18 69.62
CA ARG A 66 -17.34 -12.57 70.66
C ARG A 66 -16.80 -11.21 71.11
N GLN A 67 -15.49 -11.07 71.29
CA GLN A 67 -14.86 -9.81 71.67
C GLN A 67 -15.01 -8.75 70.57
N CYS A 68 -14.85 -9.13 69.29
CA CYS A 68 -15.02 -8.22 68.18
C CYS A 68 -16.48 -7.76 68.03
N VAL A 69 -17.44 -8.68 68.16
CA VAL A 69 -18.88 -8.36 68.15
C VAL A 69 -19.27 -7.45 69.32
N GLN A 70 -18.73 -7.70 70.51
CA GLN A 70 -19.04 -6.88 71.69
C GLN A 70 -18.43 -5.47 71.56
N ALA A 71 -17.18 -5.35 71.13
CA ALA A 71 -16.54 -4.05 70.91
C ALA A 71 -17.31 -3.18 69.90
N MET A 72 -17.91 -3.81 68.88
CA MET A 72 -18.78 -3.12 67.92
C MET A 72 -20.09 -2.64 68.53
N LYS A 73 -20.72 -3.46 69.37
CA LYS A 73 -21.92 -3.05 70.11
C LYS A 73 -21.62 -1.90 71.05
N ASP A 74 -20.49 -1.96 71.74
CA ASP A 74 -20.04 -0.91 72.66
C ASP A 74 -19.73 0.40 71.91
N ALA A 75 -19.26 0.31 70.67
CA ALA A 75 -19.07 1.44 69.76
C ALA A 75 -20.38 1.93 69.09
N GLY A 76 -21.53 1.37 69.44
CA GLY A 76 -22.86 1.82 68.98
C GLY A 76 -23.36 1.15 67.69
N PHE A 77 -22.71 0.10 67.20
CA PHE A 77 -23.13 -0.62 65.99
C PHE A 77 -24.12 -1.75 66.29
N LYS A 78 -25.11 -1.95 65.40
CA LYS A 78 -25.97 -3.15 65.39
C LYS A 78 -25.31 -4.25 64.56
N THR A 79 -25.32 -5.47 65.06
CA THR A 79 -24.66 -6.63 64.43
C THR A 79 -25.69 -7.60 63.83
N MET A 80 -25.51 -8.02 62.56
CA MET A 80 -26.31 -9.09 61.93
C MET A 80 -25.65 -10.46 62.09
N ASP A 81 -26.45 -11.53 62.08
CA ASP A 81 -26.01 -12.92 62.24
C ASP A 81 -25.20 -13.41 61.00
N PRO A 82 -23.96 -13.91 61.17
CA PRO A 82 -23.14 -14.43 60.08
C PRO A 82 -23.80 -15.56 59.25
N ASN A 83 -24.75 -16.31 59.84
CA ASN A 83 -25.42 -17.42 59.16
C ASN A 83 -26.43 -16.98 58.08
N TYR A 84 -26.78 -15.71 58.02
CA TYR A 84 -27.68 -15.16 57.00
C TYR A 84 -26.96 -14.54 55.79
N PHE A 85 -25.62 -14.61 55.75
CA PHE A 85 -24.82 -13.98 54.72
C PHE A 85 -24.24 -14.99 53.72
N SER A 86 -24.92 -15.15 52.57
CA SER A 86 -24.32 -15.82 51.41
C SER A 86 -23.38 -14.85 50.71
N TRP A 87 -22.07 -15.11 50.80
CA TRP A 87 -21.05 -14.37 50.05
C TRP A 87 -21.33 -14.34 48.54
N ALA A 88 -21.87 -15.43 47.99
CA ALA A 88 -22.24 -15.51 46.58
C ALA A 88 -23.40 -14.57 46.22
N ASN A 89 -24.40 -14.44 47.10
CA ASN A 89 -25.51 -13.51 46.88
C ASN A 89 -25.08 -12.06 47.13
N PHE A 90 -24.22 -11.82 48.11
CA PHE A 90 -23.70 -10.48 48.42
C PHE A 90 -22.88 -9.91 47.26
N GLN A 91 -22.00 -10.69 46.65
CA GLN A 91 -21.19 -10.27 45.49
C GLN A 91 -22.05 -9.79 44.30
N CYS A 92 -23.27 -10.31 44.14
CA CYS A 92 -24.20 -9.89 43.11
C CYS A 92 -24.98 -8.61 43.45
N THR A 93 -25.00 -8.17 44.72
CA THR A 93 -25.64 -6.92 45.16
C THR A 93 -24.77 -5.69 44.89
N ARG A 94 -25.39 -4.51 44.76
CA ARG A 94 -24.70 -3.23 44.51
C ARG A 94 -23.56 -2.95 45.52
N PRO A 95 -23.72 -3.19 46.85
CA PRO A 95 -22.63 -3.05 47.81
C PRO A 95 -21.53 -4.10 47.66
N GLY A 96 -21.88 -5.37 47.43
CA GLY A 96 -20.88 -6.42 47.25
C GLY A 96 -20.07 -6.28 45.96
N ARG A 97 -20.63 -5.71 44.88
CA ARG A 97 -19.87 -5.33 43.68
C ARG A 97 -18.83 -4.24 43.97
N ILE A 98 -19.13 -3.29 44.87
CA ILE A 98 -18.21 -2.22 45.27
C ILE A 98 -17.08 -2.79 46.13
N ILE A 99 -17.41 -3.65 47.10
CA ILE A 99 -16.45 -4.24 48.02
C ILE A 99 -15.54 -5.24 47.29
N THR A 100 -16.09 -6.09 46.42
CA THR A 100 -15.28 -7.06 45.66
C THR A 100 -14.32 -6.38 44.68
N ARG A 101 -14.70 -5.22 44.11
CA ARG A 101 -13.80 -4.38 43.31
C ARG A 101 -12.61 -3.81 44.09
N ALA A 102 -12.76 -3.61 45.40
CA ALA A 102 -11.76 -2.96 46.24
C ALA A 102 -10.76 -3.93 46.89
N ILE A 103 -11.12 -5.21 47.03
CA ILE A 103 -10.32 -6.19 47.80
C ILE A 103 -9.43 -7.05 46.90
N ASP A 104 -9.98 -7.65 45.84
CA ASP A 104 -9.20 -8.47 44.90
C ASP A 104 -9.84 -8.42 43.50
N PRO A 105 -9.23 -7.70 42.55
CA PRO A 105 -9.68 -7.65 41.16
C PRO A 105 -9.85 -9.03 40.49
N THR A 106 -9.06 -10.02 40.88
CA THR A 106 -9.14 -11.41 40.36
C THR A 106 -10.40 -12.11 40.85
N LEU A 107 -10.75 -11.93 42.12
CA LEU A 107 -11.96 -12.49 42.70
C LEU A 107 -13.22 -11.84 42.12
N ALA A 108 -13.15 -10.54 41.81
CA ALA A 108 -14.21 -9.81 41.11
C ALA A 108 -14.48 -10.41 39.72
N VAL A 109 -13.43 -10.78 38.96
CA VAL A 109 -13.59 -11.46 37.66
C VAL A 109 -14.34 -12.78 37.81
N VAL A 110 -14.03 -13.60 38.82
CA VAL A 110 -14.72 -14.87 39.07
C VAL A 110 -16.21 -14.64 39.40
N ALA A 111 -16.49 -13.63 40.22
CA ALA A 111 -17.86 -13.27 40.60
C ALA A 111 -18.67 -12.80 39.38
N TYR A 112 -18.14 -11.88 38.57
CA TYR A 112 -18.81 -11.39 37.38
C TYR A 112 -18.98 -12.45 36.30
N ARG A 113 -18.01 -13.34 36.14
CA ARG A 113 -18.10 -14.50 35.23
C ARG A 113 -19.28 -15.41 35.60
N ARG A 114 -19.49 -15.68 36.89
CA ARG A 114 -20.63 -16.48 37.37
C ARG A 114 -21.96 -15.74 37.25
N GLY A 115 -21.96 -14.44 37.48
CA GLY A 115 -23.15 -13.59 37.40
C GLY A 115 -23.50 -13.10 35.99
N GLN A 116 -22.78 -13.55 34.95
CA GLN A 116 -22.94 -13.10 33.56
C GLN A 116 -22.91 -11.56 33.40
N CYS A 117 -22.13 -10.87 34.24
CA CYS A 117 -22.01 -9.41 34.24
C CYS A 117 -20.84 -8.99 33.32
N ASP A 118 -21.10 -9.05 32.01
CA ASP A 118 -20.09 -8.89 30.95
C ASP A 118 -19.41 -7.51 30.96
N ASP A 119 -20.19 -6.44 31.03
CA ASP A 119 -19.69 -5.07 31.00
C ASP A 119 -18.87 -4.74 32.26
N GLU A 120 -19.29 -5.23 33.44
CA GLU A 120 -18.54 -5.04 34.66
C GLU A 120 -17.24 -5.83 34.70
N LEU A 121 -17.20 -7.02 34.10
CA LEU A 121 -15.99 -7.83 33.98
C LEU A 121 -14.96 -7.11 33.11
N ILE A 122 -15.35 -6.68 31.90
CA ILE A 122 -14.48 -5.94 30.97
C ILE A 122 -13.92 -4.69 31.63
N ASN A 123 -14.76 -3.92 32.32
CA ASN A 123 -14.34 -2.71 33.00
C ASN A 123 -13.34 -2.97 34.14
N VAL A 124 -13.53 -4.04 34.91
CA VAL A 124 -12.61 -4.38 36.00
C VAL A 124 -11.30 -4.95 35.46
N THR A 125 -11.33 -5.73 34.38
CA THR A 125 -10.09 -6.23 33.77
C THR A 125 -9.29 -5.12 33.11
N ASN A 126 -9.95 -4.18 32.42
CA ASN A 126 -9.31 -3.01 31.82
C ASN A 126 -8.61 -2.13 32.87
N LYS A 127 -9.31 -1.82 33.97
CA LYS A 127 -8.77 -0.96 35.05
C LYS A 127 -7.59 -1.55 35.80
N ASN A 128 -7.49 -2.88 35.85
CA ASN A 128 -6.48 -3.59 36.65
C ASN A 128 -5.47 -4.35 35.78
N SER A 129 -5.44 -4.09 34.47
CA SER A 129 -4.55 -4.76 33.51
C SER A 129 -4.64 -6.30 33.52
N LEU A 130 -5.82 -6.86 33.82
CA LEU A 130 -6.05 -8.30 33.89
C LEU A 130 -6.38 -8.91 32.51
N PHE A 131 -5.63 -8.53 31.48
CA PHE A 131 -5.92 -8.87 30.08
C PHE A 131 -5.88 -10.37 29.79
N LYS A 132 -5.07 -11.15 30.54
CA LYS A 132 -5.05 -12.62 30.43
C LYS A 132 -6.37 -13.26 30.81
N LEU A 133 -7.00 -12.78 31.88
CA LEU A 133 -8.29 -13.29 32.34
C LEU A 133 -9.42 -12.81 31.42
N GLN A 134 -9.33 -11.58 30.94
CA GLN A 134 -10.24 -11.02 29.95
C GLN A 134 -10.21 -11.83 28.65
N ALA A 135 -9.03 -12.10 28.09
CA ALA A 135 -8.86 -12.88 26.88
C ALA A 135 -9.52 -14.27 26.99
N ARG A 136 -9.24 -15.00 28.08
CA ARG A 136 -9.87 -16.31 28.34
C ARG A 136 -11.40 -16.22 28.39
N TYR A 137 -11.93 -15.17 29.02
CA TYR A 137 -13.36 -15.00 29.19
C TYR A 137 -14.07 -14.67 27.88
N VAL A 138 -13.54 -13.71 27.12
CA VAL A 138 -14.09 -13.28 25.83
C VAL A 138 -14.09 -14.44 24.83
N VAL A 139 -13.01 -15.25 24.82
CA VAL A 139 -12.90 -16.44 23.97
C VAL A 139 -13.91 -17.53 24.38
N GLU A 140 -14.09 -17.79 25.68
CA GLU A 140 -15.07 -18.78 26.15
C GLU A 140 -16.51 -18.38 25.81
N ARG A 141 -16.83 -17.08 25.90
CA ARG A 141 -18.17 -16.55 25.60
C ARG A 141 -18.52 -16.60 24.11
N MET A 142 -17.53 -16.44 23.22
CA MET A 142 -17.72 -16.37 21.76
C MET A 142 -18.85 -15.44 21.30
N ASP A 143 -19.08 -14.35 22.03
CA ASP A 143 -20.17 -13.42 21.76
C ASP A 143 -19.70 -12.28 20.84
N GLY A 144 -20.36 -12.13 19.69
CA GLY A 144 -20.03 -11.11 18.68
C GLY A 144 -20.12 -9.68 19.22
N ASP A 145 -21.17 -9.38 20.01
CA ASP A 145 -21.38 -8.04 20.58
C ASP A 145 -20.28 -7.69 21.59
N MET A 146 -19.76 -8.71 22.29
CA MET A 146 -18.65 -8.55 23.23
C MET A 146 -17.33 -8.29 22.49
N TRP A 147 -17.07 -9.03 21.40
CA TRP A 147 -15.91 -8.81 20.55
C TRP A 147 -15.92 -7.41 19.93
N ASP A 148 -17.07 -6.96 19.43
CA ASP A 148 -17.21 -5.63 18.87
C ASP A 148 -16.91 -4.55 19.90
N LYS A 149 -17.38 -4.70 21.16
CA LYS A 149 -17.08 -3.78 22.27
C LYS A 149 -15.60 -3.73 22.64
N VAL A 150 -14.94 -4.88 22.78
CA VAL A 150 -13.53 -4.91 23.22
C VAL A 150 -12.55 -4.55 22.11
N LEU A 151 -12.96 -4.66 20.84
CA LEU A 151 -12.16 -4.32 19.67
C LEU A 151 -12.46 -2.93 19.08
N GLN A 152 -13.29 -2.12 19.75
CA GLN A 152 -13.59 -0.74 19.31
C GLN A 152 -12.32 0.10 19.17
N PRO A 153 -12.22 0.98 18.16
CA PRO A 153 -11.12 1.95 18.00
C PRO A 153 -10.85 2.82 19.22
N GLU A 154 -11.88 3.13 19.99
CA GLU A 154 -11.82 3.99 21.16
C GLU A 154 -11.26 3.27 22.41
N ASN A 155 -11.12 1.94 22.36
CA ASN A 155 -10.61 1.16 23.48
C ASN A 155 -9.07 1.18 23.55
N GLU A 156 -8.52 1.97 24.47
CA GLU A 156 -7.07 2.09 24.71
C GLU A 156 -6.38 0.76 25.06
N TYR A 157 -7.13 -0.24 25.54
CA TYR A 157 -6.61 -1.53 25.99
C TYR A 157 -6.70 -2.64 24.93
N ARG A 158 -7.16 -2.31 23.72
CA ARG A 158 -7.43 -3.26 22.64
C ARG A 158 -6.19 -4.08 22.27
N ARG A 159 -5.02 -3.44 22.14
CA ARG A 159 -3.76 -4.10 21.78
C ARG A 159 -3.30 -5.12 22.82
N GLN A 160 -3.34 -4.77 24.11
CA GLN A 160 -2.95 -5.67 25.19
C GLN A 160 -3.89 -6.88 25.27
N LEU A 161 -5.18 -6.68 24.99
CA LEU A 161 -6.13 -7.78 24.89
C LEU A 161 -5.79 -8.71 23.72
N ILE A 162 -5.55 -8.18 22.52
CA ILE A 162 -5.15 -8.94 21.33
C ILE A 162 -3.90 -9.79 21.62
N ASP A 163 -2.87 -9.20 22.23
CA ASP A 163 -1.63 -9.91 22.57
C ASP A 163 -1.88 -11.08 23.54
N GLN A 164 -2.78 -10.92 24.51
CA GLN A 164 -3.15 -12.01 25.43
C GLN A 164 -4.03 -13.06 24.77
N VAL A 165 -4.89 -12.67 23.82
CA VAL A 165 -5.68 -13.62 23.03
C VAL A 165 -4.74 -14.53 22.23
N VAL A 166 -3.76 -13.96 21.53
CA VAL A 166 -2.78 -14.73 20.72
C VAL A 166 -1.88 -15.59 21.60
N SER A 167 -1.37 -15.04 22.70
CA SER A 167 -0.34 -15.72 23.52
C SER A 167 -0.88 -16.70 24.56
N THR A 168 -2.15 -16.56 24.98
CA THR A 168 -2.73 -17.40 26.06
C THR A 168 -4.02 -18.11 25.67
N ALA A 169 -5.02 -17.39 25.17
CA ALA A 169 -6.33 -18.00 24.93
C ALA A 169 -6.34 -18.93 23.71
N LEU A 170 -5.56 -18.59 22.69
CA LEU A 170 -5.47 -19.35 21.45
C LEU A 170 -4.76 -20.71 21.61
N PRO A 171 -3.61 -20.82 22.32
CA PRO A 171 -3.02 -22.12 22.66
C PRO A 171 -3.86 -22.99 23.61
N GLU A 172 -4.67 -22.37 24.47
CA GLU A 172 -5.53 -23.08 25.43
C GLU A 172 -6.84 -23.60 24.81
N SER A 173 -7.20 -23.08 23.62
CA SER A 173 -8.42 -23.45 22.92
C SER A 173 -8.32 -24.87 22.33
N LYS A 174 -9.32 -25.71 22.61
CA LYS A 174 -9.30 -27.13 22.25
C LYS A 174 -10.12 -27.48 21.01
N SER A 175 -11.06 -26.63 20.60
CA SER A 175 -11.87 -26.92 19.42
C SER A 175 -11.32 -26.22 18.16
N PRO A 176 -11.21 -26.94 17.03
CA PRO A 176 -10.70 -26.37 15.78
C PRO A 176 -11.51 -25.16 15.29
N GLU A 177 -12.83 -25.19 15.42
CA GLU A 177 -13.73 -24.09 15.02
C GLU A 177 -13.52 -22.83 15.85
N GLN A 178 -13.30 -22.98 17.18
CA GLN A 178 -12.97 -21.84 18.04
C GLN A 178 -11.65 -21.21 17.65
N VAL A 179 -10.62 -22.03 17.41
CA VAL A 179 -9.30 -21.55 17.01
C VAL A 179 -9.38 -20.81 15.67
N GLN A 180 -10.13 -21.34 14.71
CA GLN A 180 -10.31 -20.72 13.40
C GLN A 180 -11.03 -19.37 13.49
N ASN A 181 -12.18 -19.31 14.19
CA ASN A 181 -12.93 -18.07 14.36
C ASN A 181 -12.11 -17.02 15.11
N LEU A 182 -11.39 -17.44 16.15
CA LEU A 182 -10.55 -16.56 16.96
C LEU A 182 -9.41 -15.96 16.13
N LEU A 183 -8.74 -16.75 15.29
CA LEU A 183 -7.67 -16.27 14.41
C LEU A 183 -8.19 -15.25 13.40
N ILE A 184 -9.36 -15.46 12.79
CA ILE A 184 -9.96 -14.50 11.86
C ILE A 184 -10.31 -13.18 12.56
N LEU A 185 -10.95 -13.24 13.72
CA LEU A 185 -11.28 -12.07 14.55
C LEU A 185 -10.03 -11.29 14.94
N THR A 186 -9.00 -12.01 15.39
CA THR A 186 -7.72 -11.45 15.79
C THR A 186 -7.01 -10.80 14.62
N ALA A 187 -6.96 -11.46 13.46
CA ALA A 187 -6.33 -10.94 12.26
C ALA A 187 -7.03 -9.65 11.76
N LYS A 188 -8.36 -9.62 11.77
CA LYS A 188 -9.14 -8.40 11.46
C LYS A 188 -8.83 -7.27 12.43
N ALA A 189 -8.68 -7.58 13.72
CA ALA A 189 -8.32 -6.59 14.73
C ALA A 189 -6.89 -6.06 14.52
N GLN A 190 -5.94 -6.94 14.23
CA GLN A 190 -4.54 -6.60 13.92
C GLN A 190 -4.43 -5.72 12.68
N LEU A 191 -5.20 -5.99 11.61
CA LEU A 191 -5.27 -5.11 10.43
C LEU A 191 -5.71 -3.69 10.80
N ARG A 192 -6.72 -3.55 11.66
CA ARG A 192 -7.22 -2.23 12.11
C ARG A 192 -6.21 -1.47 12.98
N GLU A 193 -5.28 -2.18 13.61
CA GLU A 193 -4.19 -1.62 14.42
C GLU A 193 -2.92 -1.31 13.60
N GLY A 194 -2.91 -1.62 12.30
CA GLY A 194 -1.73 -1.47 11.45
C GLY A 194 -0.65 -2.53 11.66
N LEU A 195 -0.94 -3.61 12.41
CA LEU A 195 -0.06 -4.77 12.59
C LEU A 195 -0.24 -5.75 11.43
N VAL A 196 0.17 -5.32 10.23
CA VAL A 196 -0.19 -5.99 8.98
C VAL A 196 0.53 -7.33 8.81
N SER A 197 1.82 -7.43 9.16
CA SER A 197 2.56 -8.70 9.07
C SER A 197 1.97 -9.79 9.95
N GLU A 198 1.62 -9.45 11.20
CA GLU A 198 1.04 -10.37 12.17
C GLU A 198 -0.39 -10.78 11.77
N ALA A 199 -1.16 -9.85 11.21
CA ALA A 199 -2.47 -10.14 10.66
C ALA A 199 -2.38 -11.12 9.48
N ILE A 200 -1.46 -10.87 8.55
CA ILE A 200 -1.21 -11.73 7.40
C ILE A 200 -0.85 -13.15 7.85
N GLU A 201 0.08 -13.29 8.79
CA GLU A 201 0.45 -14.60 9.34
C GLU A 201 -0.75 -15.33 9.95
N SER A 202 -1.60 -14.59 10.68
CA SER A 202 -2.82 -15.13 11.27
C SER A 202 -3.82 -15.61 10.21
N PHE A 203 -4.01 -14.85 9.12
CA PHE A 203 -4.85 -15.26 7.99
C PHE A 203 -4.29 -16.47 7.22
N ILE A 204 -2.97 -16.56 7.06
CA ILE A 204 -2.31 -17.72 6.46
C ILE A 204 -2.58 -18.97 7.31
N ARG A 205 -2.49 -18.87 8.65
CA ARG A 205 -2.70 -20.02 9.55
C ARG A 205 -4.10 -20.63 9.50
N VAL A 206 -5.12 -19.85 9.13
CA VAL A 206 -6.49 -20.34 8.93
C VAL A 206 -6.84 -20.58 7.46
N ASP A 207 -5.86 -20.40 6.57
CA ASP A 207 -6.02 -20.44 5.13
C ASP A 207 -7.22 -19.57 4.65
N ASP A 208 -7.41 -18.37 5.20
CA ASP A 208 -8.57 -17.54 4.84
C ASP A 208 -8.43 -16.91 3.46
N ALA A 209 -9.33 -17.28 2.54
CA ALA A 209 -9.39 -16.73 1.19
C ALA A 209 -10.57 -15.74 0.99
N ALA A 210 -11.30 -15.37 2.05
CA ALA A 210 -12.46 -14.50 1.92
C ALA A 210 -12.12 -13.01 2.06
N HIS A 211 -11.11 -12.66 2.86
CA HIS A 211 -10.79 -11.27 3.22
C HIS A 211 -9.57 -10.70 2.46
N PHE A 212 -9.20 -11.27 1.31
CA PHE A 212 -7.98 -10.88 0.61
C PHE A 212 -7.97 -9.41 0.17
N LEU A 213 -9.14 -8.80 -0.11
CA LEU A 213 -9.24 -7.38 -0.46
C LEU A 213 -8.83 -6.46 0.69
N ASP A 214 -9.16 -6.82 1.93
CA ASP A 214 -8.78 -6.04 3.11
C ASP A 214 -7.28 -6.18 3.39
N VAL A 215 -6.76 -7.40 3.25
CA VAL A 215 -5.33 -7.69 3.41
C VAL A 215 -4.48 -6.97 2.37
N ILE A 216 -4.90 -6.98 1.09
CA ILE A 216 -4.21 -6.26 0.01
C ILE A 216 -4.10 -4.77 0.34
N ARG A 217 -5.23 -4.12 0.67
CA ARG A 217 -5.25 -2.68 0.96
C ARG A 217 -4.34 -2.32 2.13
N ALA A 218 -4.43 -3.07 3.22
CA ALA A 218 -3.59 -2.84 4.39
C ALA A 218 -2.10 -3.08 4.10
N ALA A 219 -1.76 -4.09 3.29
CA ALA A 219 -0.39 -4.37 2.89
C ALA A 219 0.19 -3.32 1.93
N GLU A 220 -0.63 -2.77 1.03
CA GLU A 220 -0.24 -1.64 0.17
C GLU A 220 0.04 -0.38 1.00
N GLU A 221 -0.85 -0.04 1.94
CA GLU A 221 -0.68 1.12 2.84
C GLU A 221 0.55 0.99 3.74
N ALA A 222 0.80 -0.22 4.27
CA ALA A 222 1.95 -0.50 5.12
C ALA A 222 3.24 -0.83 4.34
N ASN A 223 3.18 -0.93 3.01
CA ASN A 223 4.30 -1.28 2.14
C ASN A 223 4.95 -2.64 2.47
N VAL A 224 4.13 -3.63 2.87
CA VAL A 224 4.56 -4.98 3.31
C VAL A 224 4.29 -6.02 2.22
N TYR A 225 5.05 -5.97 1.13
CA TYR A 225 4.82 -6.85 -0.02
C TYR A 225 5.36 -8.28 0.16
N ASN A 226 6.42 -8.48 0.95
CA ASN A 226 7.01 -9.81 1.16
C ASN A 226 6.03 -10.80 1.83
N ASP A 227 5.30 -10.35 2.85
CA ASP A 227 4.31 -11.18 3.52
C ASP A 227 3.02 -11.30 2.69
N LEU A 228 2.66 -10.22 1.96
CA LEU A 228 1.53 -10.25 1.04
C LEU A 228 1.70 -11.32 -0.05
N VAL A 229 2.90 -11.48 -0.62
CA VAL A 229 3.18 -12.54 -1.61
C VAL A 229 2.86 -13.93 -1.04
N LYS A 230 3.29 -14.24 0.19
CA LYS A 230 3.02 -15.53 0.84
C LYS A 230 1.52 -15.77 0.99
N TYR A 231 0.79 -14.73 1.41
CA TYR A 231 -0.66 -14.79 1.57
C TYR A 231 -1.39 -14.97 0.24
N LEU A 232 -1.06 -14.18 -0.78
CA LEU A 232 -1.69 -14.27 -2.10
C LEU A 232 -1.44 -15.63 -2.77
N LEU A 233 -0.26 -16.23 -2.58
CA LEU A 233 0.02 -17.59 -3.04
C LEU A 233 -0.88 -18.64 -2.38
N MET A 234 -1.15 -18.50 -1.07
CA MET A 234 -2.10 -19.37 -0.36
C MET A 234 -3.53 -19.16 -0.89
N VAL A 235 -3.98 -17.91 -1.03
CA VAL A 235 -5.33 -17.59 -1.56
C VAL A 235 -5.51 -18.17 -2.96
N ARG A 236 -4.49 -18.04 -3.81
CA ARG A 236 -4.49 -18.54 -5.19
C ARG A 236 -4.66 -20.07 -5.30
N GLN A 237 -4.20 -20.83 -4.30
CA GLN A 237 -4.42 -22.29 -4.27
C GLN A 237 -5.91 -22.64 -4.09
N LYS A 238 -6.70 -21.75 -3.47
CA LYS A 238 -8.13 -21.93 -3.22
C LYS A 238 -9.00 -21.30 -4.30
N ALA A 239 -8.70 -20.06 -4.68
CA ALA A 239 -9.47 -19.29 -5.63
C ALA A 239 -8.54 -18.53 -6.58
N ARG A 240 -8.71 -18.73 -7.88
CA ARG A 240 -8.00 -17.97 -8.91
C ARG A 240 -8.81 -16.74 -9.29
N GLU A 241 -8.48 -15.62 -8.66
CA GLU A 241 -9.15 -14.35 -8.92
C GLU A 241 -8.24 -13.38 -9.68
N PRO A 242 -8.76 -12.62 -10.68
CA PRO A 242 -7.98 -11.63 -11.43
C PRO A 242 -7.28 -10.60 -10.56
N LYS A 243 -7.93 -10.20 -9.45
CA LYS A 243 -7.35 -9.23 -8.50
C LYS A 243 -6.18 -9.85 -7.73
N VAL A 244 -6.27 -11.11 -7.33
CA VAL A 244 -5.20 -11.82 -6.61
C VAL A 244 -3.97 -12.03 -7.50
N ASP A 245 -4.15 -12.60 -8.70
CA ASP A 245 -3.05 -12.82 -9.64
C ASP A 245 -2.37 -11.49 -10.03
N GLY A 246 -3.17 -10.43 -10.20
CA GLY A 246 -2.70 -9.10 -10.53
C GLY A 246 -1.90 -8.42 -9.43
N GLU A 247 -2.40 -8.43 -8.19
CA GLU A 247 -1.65 -7.90 -7.04
C GLU A 247 -0.40 -8.71 -6.74
N LEU A 248 -0.40 -10.01 -7.03
CA LEU A 248 0.80 -10.84 -6.87
C LEU A 248 1.91 -10.37 -7.82
N ILE A 249 1.60 -10.08 -9.09
CA ILE A 249 2.55 -9.48 -10.04
C ILE A 249 3.07 -8.14 -9.53
N PHE A 250 2.17 -7.28 -9.04
CA PHE A 250 2.54 -5.96 -8.51
C PHE A 250 3.44 -6.08 -7.28
N ALA A 251 3.12 -6.99 -6.35
CA ALA A 251 3.91 -7.25 -5.16
C ALA A 251 5.31 -7.78 -5.54
N TYR A 252 5.42 -8.70 -6.51
CA TYR A 252 6.70 -9.16 -7.04
C TYR A 252 7.55 -8.02 -7.60
N ALA A 253 6.93 -7.07 -8.31
CA ALA A 253 7.61 -5.91 -8.85
C ALA A 253 8.13 -4.98 -7.75
N LYS A 254 7.35 -4.74 -6.70
CA LYS A 254 7.77 -3.90 -5.56
C LYS A 254 8.89 -4.50 -4.72
N ILE A 255 9.03 -5.84 -4.71
CA ILE A 255 10.16 -6.54 -4.05
C ILE A 255 11.33 -6.85 -5.00
N ASP A 256 11.32 -6.30 -6.22
CA ASP A 256 12.37 -6.49 -7.25
C ASP A 256 12.63 -7.97 -7.62
N ARG A 257 11.61 -8.81 -7.54
CA ARG A 257 11.68 -10.23 -7.96
C ARG A 257 11.19 -10.39 -9.39
N LEU A 258 11.95 -9.85 -10.34
CA LEU A 258 11.58 -9.87 -11.77
C LEU A 258 11.49 -11.29 -12.35
N SER A 259 12.35 -12.21 -11.92
CA SER A 259 12.32 -13.61 -12.37
C SER A 259 11.03 -14.33 -11.99
N ASP A 260 10.49 -14.02 -10.81
CA ASP A 260 9.20 -14.57 -10.37
C ASP A 260 8.06 -14.07 -11.26
N ILE A 261 8.13 -12.82 -11.74
CA ILE A 261 7.13 -12.27 -12.67
C ILE A 261 7.20 -13.03 -14.00
N GLU A 262 8.39 -13.24 -14.54
CA GLU A 262 8.60 -13.98 -15.79
C GLU A 262 8.07 -15.42 -15.68
N GLU A 263 8.36 -16.11 -14.58
CA GLU A 263 7.83 -17.46 -14.34
C GLU A 263 6.31 -17.42 -14.16
N PHE A 264 5.78 -16.42 -13.46
CA PHE A 264 4.36 -16.31 -13.16
C PHE A 264 3.49 -16.09 -14.39
N ILE A 265 3.89 -15.18 -15.29
CA ILE A 265 3.11 -14.89 -16.50
C ILE A 265 3.09 -16.06 -17.49
N LEU A 266 4.10 -16.94 -17.46
CA LEU A 266 4.14 -18.17 -18.25
C LEU A 266 3.16 -19.23 -17.73
N MET A 267 2.80 -19.17 -16.45
CA MET A 267 1.80 -20.05 -15.86
C MET A 267 0.38 -19.58 -16.20
N PRO A 268 -0.62 -20.49 -16.23
CA PRO A 268 -2.03 -20.09 -16.39
C PRO A 268 -2.46 -19.13 -15.28
N ASN A 269 -2.81 -17.91 -15.65
CA ASN A 269 -3.25 -16.84 -14.76
C ASN A 269 -4.50 -16.15 -15.34
N VAL A 270 -5.27 -15.47 -14.48
CA VAL A 270 -6.51 -14.76 -14.83
C VAL A 270 -6.35 -13.24 -14.74
N ALA A 271 -5.11 -12.74 -14.61
CA ALA A 271 -4.82 -11.32 -14.49
C ALA A 271 -5.06 -10.57 -15.80
N ASN A 272 -5.56 -9.33 -15.71
CA ASN A 272 -5.56 -8.41 -16.84
C ASN A 272 -4.17 -7.76 -16.99
N LEU A 273 -3.27 -8.49 -17.66
CA LEU A 273 -1.87 -8.09 -17.82
C LEU A 273 -1.70 -6.70 -18.44
N GLN A 274 -2.60 -6.25 -19.31
CA GLN A 274 -2.54 -4.90 -19.87
C GLN A 274 -2.69 -3.83 -18.77
N ASN A 275 -3.76 -3.92 -17.96
CA ASN A 275 -4.02 -2.95 -16.90
C ASN A 275 -2.92 -2.95 -15.83
N PHE A 276 -2.36 -4.12 -15.51
CA PHE A 276 -1.24 -4.21 -14.57
C PHE A 276 0.06 -3.65 -15.16
N GLY A 277 0.32 -3.89 -16.45
CA GLY A 277 1.43 -3.23 -17.16
C GLY A 277 1.31 -1.71 -17.12
N ASP A 278 0.10 -1.17 -17.32
CA ASP A 278 -0.16 0.27 -17.24
C ASP A 278 0.07 0.80 -15.80
N ARG A 279 -0.46 0.11 -14.77
CA ARG A 279 -0.22 0.48 -13.37
C ARG A 279 1.27 0.45 -13.00
N LEU A 280 2.02 -0.58 -13.44
CA LEU A 280 3.46 -0.69 -13.19
C LEU A 280 4.23 0.46 -13.87
N TYR A 281 3.81 0.85 -15.07
CA TYR A 281 4.40 1.98 -15.80
C TYR A 281 4.17 3.31 -15.06
N ASP A 282 2.95 3.54 -14.57
CA ASP A 282 2.58 4.76 -13.84
C ASP A 282 3.32 4.87 -12.50
N GLU A 283 3.64 3.74 -11.87
CA GLU A 283 4.43 3.63 -10.63
C GLU A 283 5.96 3.63 -10.88
N GLU A 284 6.40 3.92 -12.11
CA GLU A 284 7.81 3.97 -12.53
C GLU A 284 8.58 2.63 -12.40
N LEU A 285 7.87 1.51 -12.28
CA LEU A 285 8.43 0.15 -12.24
C LEU A 285 8.65 -0.39 -13.66
N TYR A 286 9.46 0.33 -14.44
CA TYR A 286 9.58 0.11 -15.88
C TYR A 286 10.16 -1.26 -16.27
N GLU A 287 11.08 -1.83 -15.49
CA GLU A 287 11.65 -3.16 -15.77
C GLU A 287 10.58 -4.26 -15.67
N ALA A 288 9.70 -4.20 -14.67
CA ALA A 288 8.55 -5.10 -14.55
C ALA A 288 7.54 -4.85 -15.67
N ALA A 289 7.21 -3.59 -15.96
CA ALA A 289 6.29 -3.24 -17.05
C ALA A 289 6.80 -3.75 -18.41
N LYS A 290 8.12 -3.68 -18.67
CA LYS A 290 8.77 -4.21 -19.87
C LYS A 290 8.49 -5.70 -20.06
N ILE A 291 8.65 -6.50 -19.00
CA ILE A 291 8.37 -7.94 -19.01
C ILE A 291 6.91 -8.20 -19.40
N ILE A 292 5.98 -7.48 -18.77
CA ILE A 292 4.54 -7.62 -19.03
C ILE A 292 4.19 -7.24 -20.48
N TYR A 293 4.64 -6.07 -20.96
CA TYR A 293 4.34 -5.61 -22.32
C TYR A 293 4.96 -6.49 -23.41
N ALA A 294 6.16 -7.02 -23.16
CA ALA A 294 6.79 -7.98 -24.07
C ALA A 294 5.97 -9.28 -24.16
N PHE A 295 5.49 -9.79 -23.03
CA PHE A 295 4.69 -11.01 -23.00
C PHE A 295 3.35 -10.86 -23.75
N ILE A 296 2.61 -9.78 -23.52
CA ILE A 296 1.33 -9.54 -24.21
C ILE A 296 1.51 -9.06 -25.66
N SER A 297 2.74 -8.90 -26.14
CA SER A 297 3.07 -8.36 -27.47
C SER A 297 2.49 -6.96 -27.73
N ASN A 298 2.37 -6.13 -26.69
CA ASN A 298 1.98 -4.73 -26.84
C ASN A 298 3.22 -3.88 -27.16
N TRP A 299 3.62 -3.91 -28.43
CA TRP A 299 4.83 -3.28 -28.91
C TRP A 299 4.86 -1.76 -28.74
N ALA A 300 3.69 -1.10 -28.82
CA ALA A 300 3.61 0.36 -28.65
C ALA A 300 3.97 0.77 -27.22
N LYS A 301 3.34 0.14 -26.22
CA LYS A 301 3.63 0.39 -24.80
C LYS A 301 5.04 -0.08 -24.41
N LEU A 302 5.50 -1.19 -24.99
CA LEU A 302 6.86 -1.68 -24.79
C LEU A 302 7.90 -0.65 -25.27
N ALA A 303 7.70 -0.07 -26.46
CA ALA A 303 8.62 0.93 -27.01
C ALA A 303 8.75 2.16 -26.08
N VAL A 304 7.61 2.68 -25.60
CA VAL A 304 7.58 3.81 -24.66
C VAL A 304 8.23 3.47 -23.32
N THR A 305 8.07 2.23 -22.85
CA THR A 305 8.73 1.74 -21.62
C THR A 305 10.24 1.64 -21.80
N LEU A 306 10.70 1.11 -22.94
CA LEU A 306 12.12 1.02 -23.27
C LEU A 306 12.78 2.40 -23.42
N VAL A 307 12.06 3.39 -23.93
CA VAL A 307 12.51 4.79 -23.94
C VAL A 307 12.75 5.31 -22.52
N LYS A 308 11.84 5.05 -21.56
CA LYS A 308 12.02 5.45 -20.16
C LYS A 308 13.22 4.77 -19.50
N LEU A 309 13.50 3.53 -19.88
CA LEU A 309 14.70 2.77 -19.48
C LEU A 309 15.98 3.20 -20.21
N LYS A 310 15.92 4.18 -21.12
CA LYS A 310 17.02 4.62 -22.00
C LYS A 310 17.59 3.49 -22.88
N GLN A 311 16.81 2.45 -23.12
CA GLN A 311 17.16 1.32 -23.99
C GLN A 311 16.67 1.60 -25.42
N PHE A 312 17.25 2.63 -26.06
CA PHE A 312 16.76 3.16 -27.34
C PHE A 312 16.81 2.13 -28.48
N GLN A 313 17.85 1.29 -28.55
CA GLN A 313 17.95 0.25 -29.56
C GLN A 313 16.74 -0.70 -29.52
N GLY A 314 16.38 -1.18 -28.33
CA GLY A 314 15.20 -2.01 -28.13
C GLY A 314 13.90 -1.27 -28.43
N ALA A 315 13.82 0.03 -28.09
CA ALA A 315 12.66 0.86 -28.37
C ALA A 315 12.40 1.00 -29.88
N VAL A 316 13.43 1.19 -30.69
CA VAL A 316 13.33 1.24 -32.17
C VAL A 316 12.83 -0.10 -32.73
N GLU A 317 13.33 -1.22 -32.20
CA GLU A 317 12.88 -2.56 -32.62
C GLU A 317 11.42 -2.81 -32.24
N ALA A 318 11.00 -2.40 -31.04
CA ALA A 318 9.61 -2.46 -30.62
C ALA A 318 8.72 -1.54 -31.48
N ALA A 319 9.14 -0.32 -31.78
CA ALA A 319 8.42 0.60 -32.67
C ALA A 319 8.25 0.02 -34.08
N ARG A 320 9.27 -0.67 -34.59
CA ARG A 320 9.19 -1.38 -35.88
C ARG A 320 8.12 -2.47 -35.88
N LYS A 321 8.00 -3.23 -34.78
CA LYS A 321 6.96 -4.26 -34.63
C LYS A 321 5.57 -3.65 -34.42
N ALA A 322 5.47 -2.53 -33.72
CA ALA A 322 4.21 -1.81 -33.53
C ALA A 322 3.67 -1.22 -34.83
N ASN A 323 4.58 -0.77 -35.72
CA ASN A 323 4.29 -0.20 -37.03
C ASN A 323 3.22 0.91 -36.99
N SER A 324 3.35 1.82 -36.02
CA SER A 324 2.45 2.95 -35.82
C SER A 324 3.23 4.25 -35.88
N ALA A 325 2.73 5.23 -36.66
CA ALA A 325 3.34 6.56 -36.77
C ALA A 325 3.46 7.24 -35.39
N LYS A 326 2.45 7.07 -34.53
CA LYS A 326 2.47 7.61 -33.15
C LYS A 326 3.66 7.07 -32.35
N THR A 327 3.87 5.75 -32.37
CA THR A 327 4.98 5.12 -31.64
C THR A 327 6.33 5.51 -32.24
N TRP A 328 6.43 5.61 -33.56
CA TRP A 328 7.66 6.10 -34.20
C TRP A 328 8.00 7.52 -33.77
N LYS A 329 7.02 8.44 -33.72
CA LYS A 329 7.21 9.81 -33.26
C LYS A 329 7.71 9.87 -31.83
N GLU A 330 7.04 9.17 -30.92
CA GLU A 330 7.43 9.14 -29.50
C GLU A 330 8.88 8.63 -29.32
N VAL A 331 9.26 7.55 -30.00
CA VAL A 331 10.64 7.03 -29.94
C VAL A 331 11.64 7.96 -30.63
N CYS A 332 11.30 8.53 -31.80
CA CYS A 332 12.18 9.44 -32.53
C CYS A 332 12.51 10.67 -31.69
N PHE A 333 11.48 11.31 -31.14
CA PHE A 333 11.59 12.52 -30.33
C PHE A 333 12.42 12.28 -29.08
N ALA A 334 12.23 11.15 -28.41
CA ALA A 334 13.06 10.76 -27.27
C ALA A 334 14.51 10.47 -27.68
N CYS A 335 14.76 9.85 -28.84
CA CYS A 335 16.13 9.66 -29.34
C CYS A 335 16.82 10.99 -29.66
N VAL A 336 16.09 11.98 -30.18
CA VAL A 336 16.63 13.33 -30.42
C VAL A 336 16.96 14.02 -29.11
N ASP A 337 16.07 13.95 -28.11
CA ASP A 337 16.32 14.51 -26.77
C ASP A 337 17.54 13.88 -26.09
N ALA A 338 17.81 12.62 -26.38
CA ALA A 338 18.96 11.87 -25.86
C ALA A 338 20.21 11.96 -26.75
N GLU A 339 20.18 12.75 -27.82
CA GLU A 339 21.27 12.88 -28.81
C GLU A 339 21.68 11.56 -29.51
N GLU A 340 20.78 10.56 -29.51
CA GLU A 340 20.95 9.28 -30.19
C GLU A 340 20.54 9.37 -31.67
N PHE A 341 21.24 10.23 -32.42
CA PHE A 341 20.84 10.64 -33.77
C PHE A 341 20.80 9.51 -34.80
N ARG A 342 21.67 8.50 -34.65
CA ARG A 342 21.66 7.32 -35.54
C ARG A 342 20.34 6.56 -35.44
N LEU A 343 19.80 6.41 -34.23
CA LEU A 343 18.52 5.74 -33.99
C LEU A 343 17.36 6.67 -34.36
N ALA A 344 17.48 7.95 -34.03
CA ALA A 344 16.51 8.97 -34.42
C ALA A 344 16.32 9.02 -35.93
N GLN A 345 17.38 8.86 -36.73
CA GLN A 345 17.33 8.80 -38.19
C GLN A 345 16.49 7.62 -38.68
N ILE A 346 16.66 6.43 -38.10
CA ILE A 346 15.87 5.24 -38.46
C ILE A 346 14.38 5.49 -38.18
N CYS A 347 14.06 6.03 -37.01
CA CYS A 347 12.68 6.36 -36.67
C CYS A 347 12.12 7.47 -37.58
N GLY A 348 12.90 8.54 -37.79
CA GLY A 348 12.54 9.69 -38.61
C GLY A 348 12.13 9.30 -40.02
N LEU A 349 12.88 8.40 -40.67
CA LEU A 349 12.58 7.93 -42.03
C LEU A 349 11.23 7.22 -42.14
N ASN A 350 10.74 6.60 -41.06
CA ASN A 350 9.43 5.96 -41.02
C ASN A 350 8.29 6.97 -40.76
N ILE A 351 8.61 8.19 -40.31
CA ILE A 351 7.63 9.24 -40.01
C ILE A 351 7.50 10.21 -41.18
N ILE A 352 8.62 10.75 -41.69
CA ILE A 352 8.63 11.81 -42.72
C ILE A 352 8.01 11.40 -44.06
N ILE A 353 7.76 10.11 -44.28
CA ILE A 353 7.01 9.62 -45.44
C ILE A 353 5.52 9.98 -45.37
N GLN A 354 4.99 10.26 -44.17
CA GLN A 354 3.64 10.74 -43.95
C GLN A 354 3.63 12.27 -44.08
N VAL A 355 2.75 12.78 -44.93
CA VAL A 355 2.67 14.23 -45.23
C VAL A 355 2.29 15.03 -43.99
N ASP A 356 1.32 14.54 -43.23
CA ASP A 356 0.74 15.24 -42.08
C ASP A 356 1.70 15.32 -40.88
N ASP A 357 2.66 14.41 -40.78
CA ASP A 357 3.61 14.34 -39.65
C ASP A 357 4.95 15.06 -39.95
N LEU A 358 5.23 15.42 -41.21
CA LEU A 358 6.51 16.00 -41.62
C LEU A 358 6.81 17.33 -40.93
N GLU A 359 5.81 18.20 -40.85
CA GLU A 359 5.93 19.54 -40.26
C GLU A 359 6.28 19.44 -38.78
N GLU A 360 5.58 18.57 -38.03
CA GLU A 360 5.83 18.34 -36.60
C GLU A 360 7.26 17.84 -36.34
N VAL A 361 7.75 16.89 -37.15
CA VAL A 361 9.14 16.39 -37.02
C VAL A 361 10.14 17.49 -37.33
N SER A 362 9.90 18.28 -38.39
CA SER A 362 10.78 19.37 -38.79
C SER A 362 10.89 20.44 -37.69
N GLU A 363 9.76 20.85 -37.12
CA GLU A 363 9.72 21.80 -36.00
C GLU A 363 10.41 21.24 -34.76
N TYR A 364 10.21 19.96 -34.44
CA TYR A 364 10.79 19.32 -33.26
C TYR A 364 12.32 19.37 -33.26
N TYR A 365 12.94 19.06 -34.40
CA TYR A 365 14.40 19.13 -34.58
C TYR A 365 14.90 20.58 -34.59
N GLN A 366 14.19 21.49 -35.28
CA GLN A 366 14.59 22.91 -35.36
C GLN A 366 14.57 23.60 -33.99
N ASN A 367 13.54 23.34 -33.18
CA ASN A 367 13.42 23.91 -31.83
C ASN A 367 14.55 23.47 -30.88
N ARG A 368 15.24 22.37 -31.21
CA ARG A 368 16.39 21.84 -30.46
C ARG A 368 17.74 22.22 -31.07
N GLY A 369 17.74 22.91 -32.20
CA GLY A 369 18.96 23.27 -32.92
C GLY A 369 19.63 22.12 -33.66
N CYS A 370 18.97 20.97 -33.81
CA CYS A 370 19.50 19.78 -34.49
C CYS A 370 19.37 19.89 -36.03
N PHE A 371 19.88 20.98 -36.61
CA PHE A 371 19.68 21.30 -38.02
C PHE A 371 20.45 20.35 -38.95
N ASN A 372 21.67 19.95 -38.57
CA ASN A 372 22.50 19.06 -39.39
C ASN A 372 21.87 17.68 -39.51
N GLU A 373 21.31 17.19 -38.42
CA GLU A 373 20.67 15.89 -38.31
C GLU A 373 19.33 15.88 -39.03
N LEU A 374 18.57 16.98 -38.95
CA LEU A 374 17.35 17.16 -39.75
C LEU A 374 17.65 17.18 -41.25
N ILE A 375 18.69 17.91 -41.67
CA ILE A 375 19.13 17.91 -43.07
C ILE A 375 19.53 16.50 -43.51
N ALA A 376 20.33 15.79 -42.72
CA ALA A 376 20.74 14.41 -43.04
C ALA A 376 19.54 13.44 -43.11
N LEU A 377 18.54 13.62 -42.25
CA LEU A 377 17.29 12.87 -42.27
C LEU A 377 16.52 13.12 -43.58
N MET A 378 16.37 14.38 -43.96
CA MET A 378 15.67 14.77 -45.20
C MET A 378 16.43 14.31 -46.45
N GLU A 379 17.76 14.46 -46.48
CA GLU A 379 18.64 13.95 -47.55
C GLU A 379 18.44 12.43 -47.74
N SER A 380 18.42 11.68 -46.64
CA SER A 380 18.15 10.23 -46.66
C SER A 380 16.71 9.92 -47.11
N GLY A 381 15.75 10.79 -46.76
CA GLY A 381 14.36 10.68 -47.14
C GLY A 381 14.10 10.79 -48.65
N LEU A 382 14.96 11.48 -49.40
CA LEU A 382 14.83 11.63 -50.86
C LEU A 382 14.87 10.28 -51.59
N GLY A 383 15.62 9.31 -51.05
CA GLY A 383 15.81 7.99 -51.65
C GLY A 383 14.67 7.00 -51.36
N LEU A 384 13.67 7.38 -50.57
CA LEU A 384 12.56 6.50 -50.22
C LEU A 384 11.56 6.42 -51.38
N GLU A 385 11.05 5.21 -51.68
CA GLU A 385 10.05 5.00 -52.73
C GLU A 385 8.77 5.84 -52.52
N ARG A 386 8.42 6.08 -51.25
CA ARG A 386 7.25 6.86 -50.83
C ARG A 386 7.56 8.33 -50.56
N ALA A 387 8.72 8.84 -50.98
CA ALA A 387 9.04 10.25 -50.82
C ALA A 387 8.01 11.13 -51.54
N HIS A 388 7.49 12.15 -50.86
CA HIS A 388 6.50 13.08 -51.39
C HIS A 388 7.08 14.51 -51.46
N MET A 389 6.40 15.43 -52.17
CA MET A 389 6.85 16.81 -52.43
C MET A 389 7.29 17.60 -51.18
N GLY A 390 6.66 17.32 -50.04
CA GLY A 390 6.99 17.92 -48.74
C GLY A 390 8.46 17.75 -48.38
N ILE A 391 9.01 16.54 -48.47
CA ILE A 391 10.42 16.26 -48.13
C ILE A 391 11.39 17.09 -48.99
N PHE A 392 11.13 17.17 -50.30
CA PHE A 392 11.98 17.94 -51.22
C PHE A 392 11.91 19.44 -50.92
N THR A 393 10.71 19.94 -50.62
CA THR A 393 10.47 21.36 -50.35
C THR A 393 11.09 21.77 -49.02
N GLU A 394 10.86 21.00 -47.95
CA GLU A 394 11.44 21.26 -46.64
C GLU A 394 12.97 21.19 -46.67
N LEU A 395 13.55 20.20 -47.38
CA LEU A 395 15.00 20.16 -47.56
C LEU A 395 15.53 21.41 -48.29
N GLY A 396 14.82 21.89 -49.31
CA GLY A 396 15.17 23.14 -50.00
C GLY A 396 15.16 24.34 -49.05
N VAL A 397 14.14 24.45 -48.19
CA VAL A 397 14.07 25.52 -47.17
C VAL A 397 15.22 25.40 -46.16
N LEU A 398 15.57 24.19 -45.72
CA LEU A 398 16.69 23.96 -44.81
C LEU A 398 18.04 24.30 -45.46
N TYR A 399 18.25 23.95 -46.73
CA TYR A 399 19.44 24.37 -47.48
C TYR A 399 19.52 25.88 -47.61
N ALA A 400 18.42 26.56 -47.93
CA ALA A 400 18.41 28.03 -47.99
C ALA A 400 18.82 28.69 -46.67
N ARG A 401 18.45 28.11 -45.53
CA ARG A 401 18.78 28.69 -44.22
C ARG A 401 20.17 28.31 -43.69
N TYR A 402 20.61 27.07 -43.91
CA TYR A 402 21.75 26.51 -43.19
C TYR A 402 22.89 25.98 -44.09
N ARG A 403 22.62 25.69 -45.37
CA ARG A 403 23.59 25.10 -46.33
C ARG A 403 23.34 25.56 -47.76
N SER A 404 23.57 26.85 -48.02
CA SER A 404 23.25 27.49 -49.29
C SER A 404 24.04 26.92 -50.47
N GLU A 405 25.22 26.34 -50.22
CA GLU A 405 26.09 25.76 -51.25
C GLU A 405 25.45 24.59 -52.02
N LYS A 406 24.50 23.87 -51.40
CA LYS A 406 23.78 22.75 -52.02
C LYS A 406 22.46 23.16 -52.68
N LEU A 407 21.97 24.37 -52.42
CA LEU A 407 20.61 24.78 -52.75
C LEU A 407 20.34 24.78 -54.26
N MET A 408 21.22 25.39 -55.05
CA MET A 408 21.05 25.46 -56.51
C MET A 408 21.01 24.07 -57.17
N GLU A 409 21.90 23.17 -56.74
CA GLU A 409 21.92 21.79 -57.25
C GLU A 409 20.61 21.07 -56.93
N HIS A 410 20.13 21.19 -55.68
CA HIS A 410 18.87 20.61 -55.25
C HIS A 410 17.68 21.12 -56.08
N ILE A 411 17.58 22.44 -56.29
CA ILE A 411 16.51 23.04 -57.09
C ILE A 411 16.53 22.52 -58.53
N LYS A 412 17.71 22.45 -59.15
CA LYS A 412 17.86 21.96 -60.54
C LYS A 412 17.48 20.49 -60.68
N LEU A 413 17.85 19.64 -59.72
CA LEU A 413 17.57 18.21 -59.76
C LEU A 413 16.09 17.88 -59.52
N PHE A 414 15.42 18.65 -58.66
CA PHE A 414 14.07 18.32 -58.17
C PHE A 414 12.98 19.34 -58.51
N SER A 415 13.20 20.24 -59.48
CA SER A 415 12.29 21.33 -59.86
C SER A 415 10.82 20.92 -60.01
N THR A 416 10.53 19.73 -60.56
CA THR A 416 9.17 19.21 -60.76
C THR A 416 8.49 18.66 -59.50
N ARG A 417 9.25 18.49 -58.40
CA ARG A 417 8.82 17.90 -57.14
C ARG A 417 8.93 18.87 -55.97
N LEU A 418 9.00 20.17 -56.25
CA LEU A 418 9.10 21.24 -55.26
C LEU A 418 7.81 22.07 -55.24
N ASN A 419 7.46 22.57 -54.06
CA ASN A 419 6.54 23.71 -53.96
C ASN A 419 7.33 25.00 -54.23
N ILE A 420 7.37 25.40 -55.50
CA ILE A 420 8.15 26.55 -55.97
C ILE A 420 7.77 27.85 -55.24
N PRO A 421 6.49 28.21 -55.05
CA PRO A 421 6.12 29.42 -54.30
C PRO A 421 6.63 29.47 -52.86
N LYS A 422 6.66 28.34 -52.15
CA LYS A 422 7.20 28.28 -50.79
C LYS A 422 8.71 28.52 -50.79
N LEU A 423 9.42 27.93 -51.75
CA LEU A 423 10.87 28.06 -51.85
C LEU A 423 11.32 29.44 -52.33
N ILE A 424 10.55 30.09 -53.22
CA ILE A 424 10.75 31.50 -53.61
C ILE A 424 10.79 32.40 -52.37
N ARG A 425 9.79 32.29 -51.48
CA ARG A 425 9.77 33.07 -50.24
C ARG A 425 10.99 32.80 -49.37
N ALA A 426 11.37 31.53 -49.22
CA ALA A 426 12.55 31.17 -48.42
C ALA A 426 13.86 31.71 -49.04
N CYS A 427 14.00 31.68 -50.36
CA CYS A 427 15.17 32.23 -51.05
C CYS A 427 15.21 33.77 -50.97
N ASP A 428 14.07 34.44 -51.07
CA ASP A 428 13.95 35.90 -50.95
C ASP A 428 14.30 36.36 -49.52
N GLU A 429 13.72 35.71 -48.50
CA GLU A 429 14.04 35.96 -47.08
C GLU A 429 15.53 35.79 -46.76
N GLN A 430 16.20 34.82 -47.39
CA GLN A 430 17.62 34.52 -47.19
C GLN A 430 18.54 35.20 -48.22
N GLN A 431 18.00 36.01 -49.12
CA GLN A 431 18.74 36.77 -50.15
C GLN A 431 19.56 35.90 -51.13
N HIS A 432 19.06 34.70 -51.47
CA HIS A 432 19.68 33.81 -52.46
C HIS A 432 19.26 34.18 -53.89
N TRP A 433 19.77 35.31 -54.41
CA TRP A 433 19.29 35.94 -55.65
C TRP A 433 19.47 35.08 -56.91
N LYS A 434 20.52 34.26 -56.99
CA LYS A 434 20.76 33.35 -58.12
C LYS A 434 19.69 32.27 -58.18
N GLU A 435 19.47 31.60 -57.06
CA GLU A 435 18.49 30.54 -56.87
C GLU A 435 17.07 31.09 -57.02
N LEU A 436 16.79 32.27 -56.47
CA LEU A 436 15.51 32.97 -56.59
C LEU A 436 15.17 33.28 -58.05
N THR A 437 16.11 33.84 -58.80
CA THR A 437 15.95 34.11 -60.24
C THR A 437 15.66 32.84 -61.03
N TYR A 438 16.38 31.75 -60.73
CA TYR A 438 16.13 30.46 -61.34
C TYR A 438 14.72 29.93 -61.03
N LEU A 439 14.27 30.04 -59.78
CA LEU A 439 12.92 29.62 -59.37
C LEU A 439 11.83 30.43 -60.07
N TYR A 440 11.98 31.75 -60.19
CA TYR A 440 11.03 32.59 -60.96
C TYR A 440 10.92 32.16 -62.42
N ILE A 441 12.06 31.85 -63.06
CA ILE A 441 12.07 31.35 -64.45
C ILE A 441 11.41 29.97 -64.57
N GLN A 442 11.55 29.10 -63.56
CA GLN A 442 10.86 27.80 -63.53
C GLN A 442 9.36 27.94 -63.24
N TYR A 443 8.94 29.03 -62.59
CA TYR A 443 7.55 29.32 -62.28
C TYR A 443 6.86 30.20 -63.32
N ASP A 444 7.53 30.46 -64.46
CA ASP A 444 7.08 31.33 -65.55
C ASP A 444 6.80 32.80 -65.11
N GLU A 445 7.43 33.25 -64.02
CA GLU A 445 7.38 34.63 -63.54
C GLU A 445 8.58 35.45 -64.05
N PHE A 446 8.65 35.62 -65.38
CA PHE A 446 9.78 36.30 -66.04
C PHE A 446 9.97 37.76 -65.60
N ASP A 447 8.88 38.48 -65.33
CA ASP A 447 8.93 39.87 -64.86
C ASP A 447 9.62 39.98 -63.49
N ASN A 448 9.34 39.05 -62.59
CA ASN A 448 9.95 38.99 -61.27
C ASN A 448 11.42 38.55 -61.36
N ALA A 449 11.74 37.62 -62.26
CA ALA A 449 13.13 37.25 -62.54
C ALA A 449 13.95 38.44 -63.07
N ALA A 450 13.43 39.17 -64.06
CA ALA A 450 14.09 40.34 -64.62
C ALA A 450 14.29 41.44 -63.58
N THR A 451 13.27 41.70 -62.75
CA THR A 451 13.34 42.68 -61.66
C THR A 451 14.42 42.31 -60.64
N THR A 452 14.49 41.03 -60.26
CA THR A 452 15.51 40.51 -59.34
C THR A 452 16.91 40.70 -59.91
N ILE A 453 17.11 40.36 -61.19
CA ILE A 453 18.38 40.54 -61.90
C ILE A 453 18.79 42.02 -61.96
N MET A 454 17.85 42.92 -62.22
CA MET A 454 18.11 44.36 -62.30
C MET A 454 18.55 44.94 -60.94
N ASN A 455 17.87 44.53 -59.86
CA ASN A 455 18.14 45.04 -58.52
C ASN A 455 19.38 44.40 -57.88
N HIS A 456 19.71 43.16 -58.26
CA HIS A 456 20.76 42.34 -57.64
C HIS A 456 21.76 41.78 -58.67
N SER A 457 22.09 42.59 -59.68
CA SER A 457 22.92 42.19 -60.83
C SER A 457 24.27 41.52 -60.51
N PRO A 458 25.06 41.94 -59.48
CA PRO A 458 26.34 41.29 -59.18
C PRO A 458 26.23 39.80 -58.86
N ASP A 459 25.10 39.39 -58.29
CA ASP A 459 24.84 38.02 -57.89
C ASP A 459 23.95 37.31 -58.91
N ALA A 460 22.87 37.92 -59.39
CA ALA A 460 21.85 37.24 -60.20
C ALA A 460 22.12 37.21 -61.72
N TRP A 461 23.08 37.98 -62.24
CA TRP A 461 23.27 38.12 -63.68
C TRP A 461 23.98 36.91 -64.34
N ASP A 462 23.31 36.30 -65.33
CA ASP A 462 23.91 35.40 -66.31
C ASP A 462 23.52 35.88 -67.73
N HIS A 463 24.53 36.17 -68.56
CA HIS A 463 24.36 36.77 -69.88
C HIS A 463 23.55 35.91 -70.85
N MET A 464 23.66 34.58 -70.76
CA MET A 464 22.90 33.67 -71.63
C MET A 464 21.47 33.52 -71.12
N GLN A 465 21.31 33.41 -69.79
CA GLN A 465 20.00 33.26 -69.16
C GLN A 465 19.08 34.46 -69.37
N PHE A 466 19.62 35.69 -69.38
CA PHE A 466 18.85 36.93 -69.61
C PHE A 466 18.48 37.15 -71.08
N LYS A 467 19.15 36.48 -72.02
CA LYS A 467 18.93 36.68 -73.46
C LYS A 467 17.92 35.69 -74.04
N ASP A 468 17.88 34.47 -73.50
CA ASP A 468 17.09 33.35 -74.04
C ASP A 468 15.66 33.28 -73.50
N ARG A 469 15.33 34.05 -72.46
CA ARG A 469 14.00 34.20 -71.85
C ARG A 469 13.80 35.62 -71.36
#